data_AF-A0A956W8V2-F1
#
_entry.id   AF-A0A956W8V2-F1
#
_cell.length_a   1.000
_cell.length_b   1.000
_cell.length_c   1.000
_cell.angle_alpha   90.00
_cell.angle_beta   90.00
_cell.angle_gamma   90.00
#
_symmetry.space_group_name_H-M   'P 1'
#
loop_
_entity.id
_entity.type
_entity.pdbx_description
1 polymer ?
#
loop_
_entity_poly.entity_id
_entity_poly.type
_entity_poly.pdbx_seq_one_letter_code
_entity_poly.pdbx_strand_id
1 'polypeptide(L)' 'MLRSPALRLVGIGFSLAFWIVGGAILGNWLDGKFDTTPVLTLALLVLGMLIGFYDAYRRLREVIEATSRKAGR' A
#
# COMPACT_ATOMS: atom_id res chain seq x y z
N MET A 1 5.30 -23.67 -1.64
CA MET A 1 5.28 -24.16 -0.24
C MET A 1 4.77 -23.15 0.80
N LEU A 2 4.19 -22.00 0.44
CA LEU A 2 3.63 -21.06 1.44
C LEU A 2 2.18 -20.67 1.06
N ARG A 3 1.20 -21.42 1.55
CA ARG A 3 -0.25 -21.19 1.39
C ARG A 3 -0.91 -20.77 2.73
N SER A 4 -0.23 -19.99 3.56
CA SER A 4 -0.78 -19.53 4.83
C SER A 4 -1.60 -18.23 4.61
N PRO A 5 -2.91 -18.22 4.93
CA PRO A 5 -3.76 -17.02 4.81
C PRO A 5 -3.20 -15.79 5.54
N ALA A 6 -2.53 -16.02 6.67
CA ALA A 6 -1.86 -14.97 7.44
C ALA A 6 -0.78 -14.23 6.64
N LEU A 7 0.01 -14.93 5.82
CA LEU A 7 1.06 -14.30 5.00
C LEU A 7 0.49 -13.42 3.89
N ARG A 8 -0.70 -13.76 3.37
CA ARG A 8 -1.40 -12.87 2.40
C ARG A 8 -1.83 -11.57 3.06
N LEU A 9 -2.31 -11.63 4.30
CA LEU A 9 -2.73 -10.45 5.05
C LEU A 9 -1.52 -9.57 5.43
N VAL A 10 -0.42 -10.18 5.87
CA VAL A 10 0.86 -9.49 6.14
C VAL A 10 1.39 -8.84 4.86
N GLY A 11 1.31 -9.52 3.71
CA GLY A 11 1.71 -8.96 2.42
C GLY A 11 0.90 -7.71 2.02
N ILE A 12 -0.38 -7.65 2.37
CA ILE A 12 -1.22 -6.46 2.12
C ILE A 12 -0.76 -5.28 2.99
N GLY A 13 -0.54 -5.51 4.29
CA GLY A 13 -0.03 -4.49 5.20
C GLY A 13 1.38 -4.00 4.82
N PHE A 14 2.24 -4.91 4.36
CA PHE A 14 3.58 -4.58 3.89
C PHE A 14 3.57 -3.70 2.63
N SER A 15 2.70 -4.00 1.65
CA SER A 15 2.52 -3.13 0.48
C SER A 15 2.06 -1.73 0.86
N LEU A 16 1.14 -1.60 1.82
CA LEU A 16 0.68 -0.31 2.31
C LEU A 16 1.82 0.50 2.93
N ALA A 17 2.59 -0.13 3.82
CA ALA A 17 3.76 0.49 4.46
C ALA A 17 4.81 0.90 3.42
N PHE A 18 5.04 0.07 2.41
CA PHE A 18 5.97 0.35 1.32
C PHE A 18 5.58 1.63 0.55
N TRP A 19 4.30 1.81 0.21
CA TRP A 19 3.85 3.02 -0.50
C TRP A 19 3.97 4.28 0.35
N ILE A 20 3.66 4.20 1.65
CA ILE A 20 3.74 5.34 2.56
C ILE A 20 5.21 5.72 2.83
N VAL A 21 6.04 4.75 3.22
CA VAL A 21 7.46 4.99 3.53
C VAL A 21 8.22 5.40 2.27
N GLY A 22 7.98 4.75 1.14
CA GLY A 22 8.57 5.12 -0.14
C GLY A 22 8.19 6.53 -0.58
N GLY A 23 6.91 6.91 -0.45
CA GLY A 23 6.44 8.26 -0.74
C GLY A 23 7.04 9.31 0.19
N ALA A 24 7.17 9.02 1.49
CA ALA A 24 7.77 9.91 2.46
C ALA A 24 9.26 10.18 2.19
N ILE A 25 10.03 9.13 1.91
CA ILE A 25 11.46 9.25 1.60
C ILE A 25 11.66 10.04 0.31
N LEU A 26 10.89 9.70 -0.73
CA LEU A 26 10.95 10.40 -2.01
C LEU A 26 10.55 11.87 -1.86
N GLY A 27 9.50 12.14 -1.11
CA GLY A 27 9.00 13.50 -0.89
C GLY A 27 9.96 14.35 -0.08
N ASN A 28 10.62 13.77 0.93
CA ASN A 28 11.63 14.49 1.71
C ASN A 28 12.85 14.85 0.84
N TRP A 29 13.27 13.93 -0.04
CA TRP A 29 14.35 14.19 -0.98
C TRP A 29 13.98 15.28 -2.01
N LEU A 30 12.74 15.28 -2.50
CA LEU A 30 12.24 16.34 -3.39
C LEU A 30 12.14 17.69 -2.67
N ASP A 31 11.59 17.71 -1.46
CA ASP A 31 11.45 18.92 -0.65
C ASP A 31 12.79 19.61 -0.41
N GLY A 32 13.85 18.84 -0.10
CA GLY A 32 15.20 19.37 0.06
C GLY A 32 15.83 19.88 -1.24
N LYS A 33 15.38 19.39 -2.41
CA LYS A 33 15.87 19.85 -3.72
C LYS A 33 15.15 21.11 -4.21
N PHE A 34 13.86 21.24 -3.88
CA PHE A 34 13.02 22.35 -4.32
C PHE A 34 12.83 23.44 -3.25
N ASP A 35 13.44 23.28 -2.07
CA ASP A 35 13.29 24.18 -0.91
C ASP A 35 11.81 24.38 -0.49
N THR A 36 11.02 23.32 -0.69
CA THR A 36 9.55 23.31 -0.46
C THR A 36 9.16 22.56 0.81
N THR A 37 10.14 22.24 1.67
CA THR A 37 9.94 21.42 2.87
C THR A 37 8.81 21.96 3.77
N PRO A 38 7.75 21.17 4.11
CA PRO A 38 7.52 19.75 3.82
C PRO A 38 6.34 19.49 2.85
N VAL A 39 6.12 20.34 1.84
CA VAL A 39 4.92 20.30 0.99
C VAL A 39 4.89 19.06 0.08
N LEU A 40 6.00 18.74 -0.61
CA LEU A 40 6.07 17.57 -1.50
C LEU A 40 6.04 16.27 -0.70
N THR A 41 6.62 16.24 0.50
CA THR A 41 6.48 15.11 1.43
C THR A 41 5.03 14.87 1.81
N LEU A 42 4.29 15.90 2.18
CA LEU A 42 2.86 15.77 2.52
C LEU A 42 2.03 15.32 1.31
N ALA A 43 2.28 15.90 0.13
CA ALA A 43 1.58 15.50 -1.10
C ALA A 43 1.85 14.04 -1.47
N LEU A 44 3.11 13.60 -1.43
CA LEU A 44 3.50 12.22 -1.72
C LEU A 44 3.05 11.25 -0.64
N LEU A 45 2.97 11.66 0.61
CA LEU A 45 2.37 10.86 1.68
C LEU A 45 0.88 10.63 1.45
N VAL A 46 0.12 11.67 1.12
CA VAL A 46 -1.31 11.55 0.81
C VAL A 46 -1.51 10.66 -0.41
N LEU A 47 -0.73 10.86 -1.47
CA LEU A 47 -0.77 10.01 -2.67
C LEU A 47 -0.41 8.55 -2.34
N GLY A 48 0.69 8.32 -1.61
CA GLY A 48 1.12 6.99 -1.19
C GLY A 48 0.09 6.29 -0.32
N MET A 49 -0.59 7.03 0.55
CA MET A 49 -1.70 6.54 1.37
C MET A 49 -2.88 6.13 0.49
N LEU A 50 -3.33 6.98 -0.44
CA LEU A 50 -4.44 6.67 -1.36
C LEU A 50 -4.13 5.43 -2.23
N ILE A 51 -2.92 5.36 -2.79
CA ILE A 51 -2.47 4.21 -3.60
C ILE A 51 -2.41 2.95 -2.75
N GLY A 52 -1.83 3.03 -1.55
CA GLY A 52 -1.75 1.92 -0.61
C GLY A 52 -3.13 1.38 -0.25
N PHE A 53 -4.06 2.27 0.12
CA PHE A 53 -5.44 1.88 0.45
C PHE A 53 -6.16 1.23 -0.73
N TYR A 54 -5.99 1.79 -1.93
CA TYR A 54 -6.59 1.20 -3.13
C TYR A 54 -6.04 -0.20 -3.43
N ASP A 55 -4.72 -0.39 -3.34
CA ASP A 55 -4.09 -1.70 -3.55
C ASP A 55 -4.53 -2.72 -2.49
N ALA A 56 -4.60 -2.29 -1.23
CA ALA A 56 -5.08 -3.13 -0.12
C ALA A 56 -6.54 -3.54 -0.33
N TYR A 57 -7.41 -2.59 -0.69
CA TYR A 57 -8.82 -2.86 -0.97
C TYR A 57 -9.00 -3.84 -2.14
N ARG A 58 -8.26 -3.62 -3.25
CA ARG A 58 -8.28 -4.52 -4.42
C ARG A 58 -7.86 -5.94 -4.03
N ARG A 59 -6.74 -6.10 -3.33
CA ARG A 59 -6.25 -7.42 -2.90
C ARG A 59 -7.20 -8.11 -1.93
N LEU A 60 -7.79 -7.35 -0.99
CA LEU A 60 -8.79 -7.88 -0.08
C LEU A 60 -10.02 -8.40 -0.83
N ARG A 61 -10.50 -7.64 -1.83
CA ARG A 61 -11.62 -8.06 -2.67
C ARG A 61 -11.32 -9.35 -3.44
N GLU A 62 -10.14 -9.44 -4.05
CA GLU A 62 -9.67 -10.66 -4.73
C GLU A 62 -9.59 -11.87 -3.77
N VAL A 63 -9.17 -11.66 -2.52
CA VAL A 63 -9.15 -12.71 -1.48
C VAL A 63 -10.57 -13.18 -1.18
N ILE A 64 -11.51 -12.26 -0.98
CA ILE A 64 -12.90 -12.57 -0.66
C ILE A 64 -13.57 -13.31 -1.82
N GLU A 65 -13.45 -12.81 -3.05
CA GLU A 65 -14.02 -13.44 -4.25
C GLU A 65 -13.45 -14.84 -4.51
N ALA A 66 -12.14 -15.01 -4.32
CA ALA A 66 -11.49 -16.31 -4.45
C ALA A 66 -11.97 -17.32 -3.38
N THR A 67 -12.36 -16.83 -2.20
CA THR A 67 -12.90 -17.66 -1.11
C THR A 67 -14.35 -18.06 -1.41
N SER A 68 -15.20 -17.13 -1.88
CA SER A 68 -16.58 -17.41 -2.25
C SER A 68 -16.72 -18.43 -3.38
N ARG A 69 -15.83 -18.40 -4.39
CA ARG A 69 -15.83 -19.41 -5.47
C ARG A 69 -15.46 -20.82 -5.02
N LYS A 70 -14.72 -20.97 -3.93
CA LYS A 70 -14.36 -22.29 -3.37
C LYS A 70 -15.46 -22.86 -2.48
N ALA A 71 -16.32 -22.05 -1.89
CA ALA A 71 -17.43 -22.51 -1.05
C ALA A 71 -18.62 -23.07 -1.85
N GLY A 72 -18.72 -22.73 -3.15
CA GLY A 72 -19.76 -23.23 -4.06
C GLY A 72 -19.38 -24.48 -4.87
N ARG A 73 -18.25 -25.13 -4.54
CA ARG A 73 -17.77 -26.38 -5.15
C ARG A 73 -17.53 -27.42 -4.07
#